data_AF-A0A7S0HPJ3-F1
#
_entry.id   AF-A0A7S0HPJ3-F1
#
_cell.length_a   1.000
_cell.length_b   1.000
_cell.length_c   1.000
_cell.angle_alpha   90.00
_cell.angle_beta   90.00
_cell.angle_gamma   90.00
#
_symmetry.space_group_name_H-M   'P 1'
#
loop_
_entity.id
_entity.type
_entity.pdbx_description
1 polymer ?
#
loop_
_entity_poly.entity_id
_entity_poly.type
_entity_poly.pdbx_seq_one_letter_code
_entity_poly.pdbx_strand_id
1 'polypeptide(L)'
;ESSPSHPRFVRMVSPRLKLLGDNPDALYHIALVGPDRSYVLSGCRTQGEVYFSVSVHAKAAGGTAFPRVAADVNDDGLAFDAHGCWSLLLSLTRPTALAAASTWLRMPSDAESVVVRHYFELRPPVQRHPTIPAKVARELRISVVAAAEVVV
;
A
#
# COMPACT_ATOMS: atom_id res chain seq x y z
N GLU A 1 2.42 5.64 18.32
CA GLU A 1 3.46 4.73 17.79
C GLU A 1 2.86 3.74 16.80
N SER A 2 3.51 3.43 15.67
CA SER A 2 2.98 2.51 14.63
C SER A 2 3.51 1.10 14.92
N SER A 3 2.67 0.06 14.86
CA SER A 3 3.11 -1.33 15.06
C SER A 3 2.46 -2.26 14.03
N PRO A 4 3.06 -3.43 13.74
CA PRO A 4 2.41 -4.45 12.90
C PRO A 4 1.06 -4.95 13.45
N SER A 5 0.82 -4.88 14.76
CA SER A 5 -0.47 -5.25 15.36
C SER A 5 -1.55 -4.17 15.21
N HIS A 6 -1.17 -2.91 15.01
CA HIS A 6 -2.06 -1.77 14.80
C HIS A 6 -1.54 -0.92 13.63
N PRO A 7 -1.51 -1.51 12.42
CA PRO A 7 -0.92 -0.86 11.26
C PRO A 7 -1.77 0.35 10.88
N ARG A 8 -1.10 1.38 10.38
CA ARG A 8 -1.77 2.53 9.79
C ARG A 8 -0.89 3.12 8.70
N PHE A 9 -1.54 3.54 7.63
CA PHE A 9 -0.84 4.29 6.60
C PHE A 9 -0.52 5.69 7.09
N VAL A 10 0.76 6.03 6.97
CA VAL A 10 1.26 7.38 7.22
C VAL A 10 1.94 7.90 5.96
N ARG A 11 1.93 9.22 5.83
CA ARG A 11 2.55 9.89 4.70
C ARG A 11 4.07 9.85 4.84
N MET A 12 4.77 9.25 3.87
CA MET A 12 6.23 9.13 3.92
C MET A 12 6.93 10.45 3.57
N VAL A 13 6.39 11.19 2.60
CA VAL A 13 6.92 12.47 2.12
C VAL A 13 5.81 13.49 1.90
N SER A 14 6.16 14.77 1.98
CA SER A 14 5.25 15.89 1.79
C SER A 14 5.97 17.06 1.11
N PRO A 15 5.27 18.12 0.71
CA PRO A 15 5.92 19.34 0.21
C PRO A 15 6.98 19.92 1.15
N ARG A 16 6.94 19.60 2.44
CA ARG A 16 7.87 20.09 3.47
C ARG A 16 8.81 19.01 4.03
N LEU A 17 8.65 17.75 3.60
CA LEU A 17 9.50 16.63 4.02
C LEU A 17 9.83 15.79 2.79
N LYS A 18 11.09 15.89 2.35
CA LYS A 18 11.59 15.25 1.14
C LYS A 18 12.60 14.18 1.50
N LEU A 19 12.49 13.01 0.87
CA LEU A 19 13.36 11.86 1.12
C LEU A 19 13.73 11.21 -0.21
N LEU A 20 15.02 10.88 -0.37
CA LEU A 20 15.54 10.06 -1.48
C LEU A 20 15.13 10.54 -2.89
N GLY A 21 14.92 11.85 -3.09
CA GLY A 21 14.50 12.41 -4.38
C GLY A 21 13.07 12.01 -4.78
N ASP A 22 12.12 12.03 -3.84
CA ASP A 22 10.73 11.67 -4.08
C ASP A 22 10.10 12.39 -5.28
N ASN A 23 9.26 11.66 -6.03
CA ASN A 23 8.55 12.23 -7.16
C ASN A 23 7.42 13.18 -6.67
N PRO A 24 7.44 14.47 -7.04
CA PRO A 24 6.39 15.42 -6.66
C PRO A 24 5.00 15.09 -7.23
N ASP A 25 4.95 14.27 -8.28
CA ASP A 25 3.75 13.76 -8.94
C ASP A 25 3.22 12.47 -8.32
N ALA A 26 3.83 12.02 -7.21
CA ALA A 26 3.41 10.85 -6.48
C ALA A 26 3.07 11.13 -5.01
N LEU A 27 2.10 10.37 -4.52
CA LEU A 27 1.75 10.28 -3.11
C LEU A 27 2.25 8.96 -2.55
N TYR A 28 3.09 9.02 -1.51
CA TYR A 28 3.67 7.83 -0.87
C TYR A 28 3.10 7.64 0.54
N HIS A 29 2.51 6.48 0.79
CA HIS A 29 2.07 6.06 2.11
C HIS A 29 2.79 4.78 2.52
N ILE A 30 3.14 4.67 3.79
CA ILE A 30 3.80 3.50 4.36
C ILE A 30 3.05 3.03 5.60
N ALA A 31 2.97 1.72 5.78
CA ALA A 31 2.51 1.09 7.01
C ALA A 31 3.47 -0.02 7.41
N LEU A 32 3.69 -0.20 8.71
CA LEU A 32 4.46 -1.34 9.22
C LEU A 32 3.61 -2.60 9.15
N VAL A 33 4.23 -3.70 8.72
CA VAL A 33 3.63 -5.04 8.70
C VAL A 33 4.65 -6.03 9.28
N GLY A 34 4.19 -7.25 9.53
CA GLY A 34 4.98 -8.31 10.13
C GLY A 34 4.51 -9.68 9.64
N PRO A 35 5.42 -10.65 9.50
CA PRO A 35 5.16 -11.92 8.85
C PRO A 35 4.26 -12.87 9.66
N ASP A 36 4.01 -12.55 10.93
CA ASP A 36 3.17 -13.31 11.87
C ASP A 36 1.65 -13.07 11.65
N ARG A 37 1.28 -12.22 10.68
CA ARG A 37 -0.09 -11.72 10.49
C ARG A 37 -0.49 -11.69 9.03
N SER A 38 -1.80 -11.57 8.82
CA SER A 38 -2.39 -11.24 7.54
C SER A 38 -3.02 -9.85 7.62
N TYR A 39 -3.02 -9.14 6.50
CA TYR A 39 -3.52 -7.77 6.40
C TYR A 39 -4.45 -7.64 5.21
N VAL A 40 -5.52 -6.86 5.37
CA VAL A 40 -6.30 -6.37 4.24
C VAL A 40 -6.02 -4.89 4.07
N LEU A 41 -5.58 -4.54 2.87
CA LEU A 41 -5.45 -3.17 2.42
C LEU A 41 -6.66 -2.86 1.53
N SER A 42 -7.20 -1.66 1.65
CA SER A 42 -8.28 -1.23 0.79
C SER A 42 -8.20 0.26 0.48
N GLY A 43 -8.84 0.63 -0.62
CA GLY A 43 -8.94 2.01 -1.07
C GLY A 43 -9.78 2.10 -2.33
N CYS A 44 -9.88 3.31 -2.88
CA CYS A 44 -10.50 3.53 -4.18
C CYS A 44 -9.61 4.39 -5.05
N ARG A 45 -9.69 4.15 -6.36
CA ARG A 45 -8.94 4.92 -7.35
C ARG A 45 -9.36 6.38 -7.28
N THR A 46 -8.40 7.28 -7.21
CA THR A 46 -8.71 8.71 -7.17
C THR A 46 -8.80 9.26 -8.60
N GLN A 47 -9.77 10.14 -8.87
CA GLN A 47 -9.89 10.77 -10.18
C GLN A 47 -8.57 11.46 -10.60
N GLY A 48 -8.12 11.17 -11.81
CA GLY A 48 -6.86 11.69 -12.37
C GLY A 48 -5.62 10.90 -11.96
N GLU A 49 -5.75 9.84 -11.18
CA GLU A 49 -4.68 8.88 -10.92
C GLU A 49 -4.37 8.09 -12.20
N VAL A 50 -3.11 8.12 -12.62
CA VAL A 50 -2.65 7.48 -13.87
C VAL A 50 -1.94 6.16 -13.62
N TYR A 51 -1.44 5.95 -12.40
CA TYR A 51 -0.78 4.70 -12.02
C TYR A 51 -0.86 4.52 -10.50
N PHE A 52 -1.09 3.28 -10.08
CA PHE A 52 -1.18 2.89 -8.67
C PHE A 52 -0.33 1.65 -8.41
N SER A 53 0.33 1.59 -7.25
CA SER A 53 1.05 0.37 -6.86
C SER A 53 1.13 0.17 -5.35
N VAL A 54 1.22 -1.09 -4.97
CA VAL A 54 1.53 -1.56 -3.63
C VAL A 54 2.80 -2.40 -3.68
N SER A 55 3.76 -2.10 -2.82
CA SER A 55 5.00 -2.88 -2.71
C SER A 55 5.25 -3.27 -1.27
N VAL A 56 5.58 -4.54 -1.04
CA VAL A 56 6.01 -5.07 0.25
C VAL A 56 7.53 -4.99 0.35
N HIS A 57 7.99 -4.33 1.41
CA HIS A 57 9.40 -4.13 1.72
C HIS A 57 9.79 -5.10 2.83
N ALA A 58 10.85 -5.84 2.57
CA ALA A 58 11.42 -6.80 3.50
C ALA A 58 12.83 -6.37 3.91
N LYS A 59 13.35 -7.03 4.95
CA LYS A 59 14.68 -6.75 5.50
C LYS A 59 15.74 -6.52 4.43
N ALA A 60 16.62 -5.55 4.71
CA ALA A 60 17.78 -5.32 3.87
C ALA A 60 18.59 -6.61 3.70
N ALA A 61 19.09 -6.86 2.50
CA ALA A 61 19.92 -8.02 2.19
C ALA A 61 21.38 -7.60 2.08
N GLY A 62 22.31 -8.41 2.60
CA GLY A 62 23.74 -8.25 2.31
C GLY A 62 24.37 -6.93 2.80
N GLY A 63 23.93 -6.39 3.93
CA GLY A 63 24.54 -5.19 4.54
C GLY A 63 24.13 -3.86 3.90
N THR A 64 23.10 -3.84 3.04
CA THR A 64 22.53 -2.58 2.56
C THR A 64 21.76 -1.85 3.66
N ALA A 65 21.68 -0.53 3.57
CA ALA A 65 20.90 0.28 4.51
C ALA A 65 19.40 0.34 4.17
N PHE A 66 19.01 -0.12 2.97
CA PHE A 66 17.65 0.02 2.46
C PHE A 66 16.90 -1.32 2.41
N PRO A 67 15.63 -1.36 2.83
CA PRO A 67 14.76 -2.50 2.61
C PRO A 67 14.70 -2.88 1.13
N ARG A 68 14.58 -4.17 0.86
CA ARG A 68 14.36 -4.65 -0.52
C ARG A 68 12.88 -4.68 -0.83
N VAL A 69 12.50 -4.38 -2.07
CA VAL A 69 11.16 -4.69 -2.57
C VAL A 69 11.11 -6.19 -2.82
N ALA A 70 10.26 -6.90 -2.09
CA ALA A 70 10.20 -8.37 -2.11
C ALA A 70 8.93 -8.91 -2.77
N ALA A 71 7.89 -8.09 -2.88
CA ALA A 71 6.69 -8.36 -3.65
C ALA A 71 6.05 -7.02 -4.04
N ASP A 72 5.38 -6.97 -5.17
CA ASP A 72 4.63 -5.79 -5.59
C ASP A 72 3.45 -6.18 -6.49
N VAL A 73 2.51 -5.25 -6.59
CA VAL A 73 1.38 -5.30 -7.51
C VAL A 73 1.04 -3.87 -7.92
N ASN A 74 0.63 -3.68 -9.17
CA ASN A 74 0.16 -2.40 -9.70
C ASN A 74 -1.33 -2.48 -10.05
N ASP A 75 -1.88 -1.39 -10.59
CA ASP A 75 -3.28 -1.33 -11.02
C ASP A 75 -3.65 -2.35 -12.11
N ASP A 76 -2.72 -2.78 -12.97
CA ASP A 76 -2.99 -3.87 -13.92
C ASP A 76 -3.13 -5.23 -13.22
N GLY A 77 -2.49 -5.41 -12.06
CA GLY A 77 -2.55 -6.63 -11.26
C GLY A 77 -3.65 -6.64 -10.19
N LEU A 78 -4.38 -5.53 -10.02
CA LEU A 78 -5.43 -5.39 -9.01
C LEU A 78 -6.81 -5.55 -9.63
N ALA A 79 -7.68 -6.25 -8.89
CA ALA A 79 -9.09 -6.26 -9.20
C ALA A 79 -9.76 -5.01 -8.60
N PHE A 80 -10.55 -4.33 -9.43
CA PHE A 80 -11.36 -3.18 -9.03
C PHE A 80 -12.84 -3.52 -9.19
N ASP A 81 -13.67 -3.02 -8.28
CA ASP A 81 -15.12 -3.09 -8.43
C ASP A 81 -15.65 -1.98 -9.38
N ALA A 82 -16.97 -1.96 -9.59
CA ALA A 82 -17.63 -0.99 -10.46
C ALA A 82 -17.50 0.47 -9.98
N HIS A 83 -17.10 0.69 -8.72
CA HIS A 83 -16.84 2.01 -8.14
C HIS A 83 -15.35 2.37 -8.16
N GLY A 84 -14.49 1.51 -8.71
CA GLY A 84 -13.05 1.70 -8.71
C GLY A 84 -12.41 1.48 -7.34
N CYS A 85 -13.09 0.77 -6.44
CA CYS A 85 -12.54 0.36 -5.15
C CYS A 85 -11.86 -1.00 -5.27
N TRP A 86 -10.82 -1.19 -4.45
CA TRP A 86 -9.96 -2.37 -4.49
C TRP A 86 -9.70 -2.87 -3.07
N SER A 87 -9.44 -4.17 -2.99
CA SER A 87 -9.01 -4.86 -1.77
C SER A 87 -7.79 -5.73 -2.09
N LEU A 88 -6.80 -5.73 -1.20
CA LEU A 88 -5.59 -6.52 -1.33
C LEU A 88 -5.31 -7.26 -0.03
N LEU A 89 -5.36 -8.59 -0.09
CA LEU A 89 -4.95 -9.46 1.00
C LEU A 89 -3.44 -9.69 0.94
N LEU A 90 -2.75 -9.31 2.01
CA LEU A 90 -1.34 -9.62 2.25
C LEU A 90 -1.23 -10.71 3.31
N SER A 91 -0.68 -11.86 2.94
CA SER A 91 -0.50 -12.98 3.86
C SER A 91 0.67 -13.85 3.42
N LEU A 92 1.30 -14.55 4.37
CA LEU A 92 2.40 -15.48 4.09
C LEU A 92 1.94 -16.68 3.27
N THR A 93 0.76 -17.21 3.61
CA THR A 93 0.12 -18.35 2.98
C THR A 93 -1.01 -17.92 2.06
N ARG A 94 -1.22 -18.65 0.97
CA ARG A 94 -2.32 -18.40 0.04
C ARG A 94 -3.66 -18.62 0.74
N PRO A 95 -4.63 -17.70 0.60
CA PRO A 95 -5.97 -17.94 1.12
C PRO A 95 -6.65 -19.05 0.31
N THR A 96 -7.60 -19.74 0.93
CA THR A 96 -8.43 -20.76 0.25
C THR A 96 -9.57 -20.15 -0.56
N ALA A 97 -9.98 -18.92 -0.23
CA ALA A 97 -10.99 -18.14 -0.93
C ALA A 97 -10.59 -16.66 -0.98
N LEU A 98 -11.11 -15.92 -1.95
CA LEU A 98 -10.93 -14.47 -2.05
C LEU A 98 -12.28 -13.83 -2.38
N ALA A 99 -12.60 -12.76 -1.66
CA ALA A 99 -13.77 -11.95 -1.94
C ALA A 99 -13.72 -11.36 -3.36
N ALA A 100 -14.89 -11.02 -3.89
CA ALA A 100 -14.97 -10.30 -5.17
C ALA A 100 -14.14 -9.01 -5.13
N ALA A 101 -13.53 -8.66 -6.27
CA ALA A 101 -12.64 -7.50 -6.39
C ALA A 101 -11.49 -7.46 -5.37
N SER A 102 -11.05 -8.63 -4.88
CA SER A 102 -9.86 -8.75 -4.03
C SER A 102 -8.73 -9.46 -4.74
N THR A 103 -7.53 -8.91 -4.60
CA THR A 103 -6.29 -9.54 -5.06
C THR A 103 -5.55 -10.13 -3.85
N TRP A 104 -4.83 -11.23 -4.04
CA TRP A 104 -3.88 -11.72 -3.04
C TRP A 104 -2.45 -11.46 -3.50
N LEU A 105 -1.65 -10.91 -2.61
CA LEU A 105 -0.21 -10.79 -2.79
C LEU A 105 0.51 -11.48 -1.64
N ARG A 106 1.39 -12.42 -1.98
CA ARG A 106 2.16 -13.16 -0.99
C ARG A 106 3.09 -12.21 -0.25
N MET A 107 2.97 -12.20 1.08
CA MET A 107 3.89 -11.48 1.95
C MET A 107 5.10 -12.38 2.28
N PRO A 108 6.34 -11.90 2.11
CA PRO A 108 7.52 -12.66 2.50
C PRO A 108 7.63 -12.79 4.02
N SER A 109 8.30 -13.84 4.50
CA SER A 109 8.44 -14.15 5.93
C SER A 109 9.33 -13.16 6.71
N ASP A 110 9.92 -12.19 6.02
CA ASP A 110 10.75 -11.11 6.57
C ASP A 110 10.28 -9.73 6.10
N ALA A 111 9.00 -9.60 5.75
CA ALA A 111 8.33 -8.33 5.50
C ALA A 111 8.38 -7.42 6.74
N GLU A 112 8.60 -6.12 6.52
CA GLU A 112 8.65 -5.11 7.59
C GLU A 112 7.70 -3.94 7.32
N SER A 113 7.44 -3.62 6.05
CA SER A 113 6.52 -2.56 5.70
C SER A 113 5.87 -2.77 4.34
N VAL A 114 4.77 -2.06 4.12
CA VAL A 114 4.12 -1.94 2.83
C VAL A 114 4.07 -0.48 2.44
N VAL A 115 4.40 -0.20 1.18
CA VAL A 115 4.39 1.14 0.60
C VAL A 115 3.35 1.17 -0.52
N VAL A 116 2.46 2.14 -0.45
CA VAL A 116 1.43 2.42 -1.45
C VAL A 116 1.80 3.72 -2.17
N ARG A 117 1.75 3.70 -3.50
CA ARG A 117 2.09 4.84 -4.34
C ARG A 117 0.94 5.15 -5.30
N HIS A 118 0.53 6.41 -5.30
CA HIS A 118 -0.47 6.95 -6.22
C HIS A 118 0.20 8.01 -7.10
N TYR A 119 0.14 7.87 -8.42
CA TYR A 119 0.78 8.76 -9.37
C TYR A 119 -0.25 9.53 -10.21
N PHE A 120 0.07 10.79 -10.50
CA PHE A 120 -0.83 11.73 -11.16
C PHE A 120 -0.03 12.63 -12.10
N GLU A 121 -0.63 13.06 -13.21
CA GLU A 121 0.00 14.01 -14.15
C GLU A 121 -0.68 15.39 -14.07
N LEU A 122 -0.59 16.02 -12.90
CA LEU A 122 -1.26 17.30 -12.62
C LEU A 122 -0.29 18.49 -12.66
N ARG A 123 -0.83 19.67 -12.93
CA ARG A 123 -0.12 20.95 -12.71
C ARG A 123 -0.97 21.86 -11.82
N PRO A 124 -0.48 22.30 -10.64
CA PRO A 124 0.79 21.91 -10.02
C PRO A 124 0.81 20.41 -9.62
N PRO A 125 2.01 19.84 -9.31
CA PRO A 125 2.15 18.44 -8.93
C PRO A 125 1.24 18.04 -7.78
N VAL A 126 0.79 16.78 -7.77
CA VAL A 126 -0.24 16.30 -6.84
C VAL A 126 0.10 16.52 -5.36
N GLN A 127 1.39 16.50 -4.99
CA GLN A 127 1.78 16.78 -3.60
C GLN A 127 1.37 18.20 -3.14
N ARG A 128 1.20 19.15 -4.06
CA ARG A 128 0.71 20.51 -3.79
C ARG A 128 -0.78 20.70 -4.09
N HIS A 129 -1.47 19.67 -4.56
CA HIS A 129 -2.88 19.77 -4.87
C HIS A 129 -3.71 19.97 -3.58
N PRO A 130 -4.70 20.87 -3.57
CA PRO A 130 -5.37 21.29 -2.33
C PRO A 130 -6.18 20.17 -1.65
N THR A 131 -6.73 19.21 -2.39
CA THR A 131 -7.69 18.23 -1.84
C THR A 131 -7.30 16.75 -2.03
N ILE A 132 -6.73 16.38 -3.19
CA ILE A 132 -6.36 14.99 -3.53
C ILE A 132 -5.53 14.29 -2.44
N PRO A 133 -4.44 14.86 -1.89
CA PRO A 133 -3.67 14.19 -0.84
C PRO A 133 -4.50 13.81 0.39
N ALA A 134 -5.40 14.70 0.82
CA ALA A 134 -6.29 14.45 1.96
C ALA A 134 -7.39 13.41 1.63
N LYS A 135 -7.89 13.41 0.39
CA LYS A 135 -8.84 12.39 -0.09
C LYS A 135 -8.20 11.00 -0.07
N VAL A 136 -7.03 10.84 -0.67
CA VAL A 136 -6.29 9.56 -0.71
C VAL A 136 -6.01 9.05 0.71
N ALA A 137 -5.52 9.91 1.61
CA ALA A 137 -5.27 9.53 3.01
C ALA A 137 -6.55 9.10 3.75
N ARG A 138 -7.72 9.67 3.40
CA ARG A 138 -9.01 9.29 3.97
C ARG A 138 -9.56 7.99 3.40
N GLU A 139 -9.18 7.59 2.19
CA GLU A 139 -9.72 6.36 1.57
C GLU A 139 -8.82 5.15 1.82
N LEU A 140 -7.51 5.37 1.88
CA LEU A 140 -6.54 4.29 2.07
C LEU A 140 -6.59 3.71 3.50
N ARG A 141 -6.75 2.40 3.60
CA ARG A 141 -6.89 1.67 4.87
C ARG A 141 -6.05 0.40 4.88
N ILE A 142 -5.65 0.01 6.10
CA ILE A 142 -5.01 -1.27 6.39
C ILE A 142 -5.55 -1.77 7.73
N SER A 143 -5.88 -3.06 7.80
CA SER A 143 -6.31 -3.74 9.02
C SER A 143 -5.66 -5.11 9.12
N VAL A 144 -5.47 -5.59 10.36
CA VAL A 144 -5.09 -6.98 10.63
C VAL A 144 -6.33 -7.86 10.49
N VAL A 145 -6.16 -9.02 9.88
CA VAL A 145 -7.23 -10.01 9.71
C VAL A 145 -6.92 -11.25 10.54
N ALA A 146 -7.93 -11.81 11.21
CA ALA A 146 -7.76 -13.04 11.95
C ALA A 146 -7.48 -14.21 10.99
N ALA A 147 -6.66 -15.19 11.39
CA ALA A 147 -6.34 -16.33 10.54
C ALA A 147 -7.58 -17.11 10.04
N ALA A 148 -8.67 -17.10 10.80
CA ALA A 148 -9.96 -17.71 10.43
C ALA A 148 -10.75 -16.91 9.38
N GLU A 149 -10.48 -15.62 9.25
CA GLU A 149 -11.12 -14.69 8.30
C GLU A 149 -10.32 -14.57 6.99
N VAL A 150 -9.23 -15.35 6.84
CA VAL A 150 -8.52 -15.51 5.55
C VAL A 150 -9.36 -16.33 4.55
N VAL A 151 -10.53 -16.79 4.99
CA VAL A 151 -11.67 -17.21 4.17
C VAL A 151 -12.61 -16.00 4.04
N VAL A 152 -12.47 -15.19 2.99
CA VAL A 152 -13.48 -14.17 2.62
C VAL A 152 -14.03 -14.52 1.26
#